data_AF-A0AAU6CUS2-F1
#
_entry.id   AF-A0AAU6CUS2-F1
#
_cell.length_a   1.000
_cell.length_b   1.000
_cell.length_c   1.000
_cell.angle_alpha   90.00
_cell.angle_beta   90.00
_cell.angle_gamma   90.00
#
_symmetry.space_group_name_H-M   'P 1'
#
loop_
_entity.id
_entity.type
_entity.pdbx_description
1 polymer ?
#
loop_
_entity_poly.entity_id
_entity_poly.type
_entity_poly.pdbx_seq_one_letter_code
_entity_poly.pdbx_strand_id
1 'polypeptide(L)'
;MTAPLSEQQLAEIAAREAAASKGPWLEGARRGNVPTLYRPLTSGDGVSTYPSVLFELTSVYGGPGDMAFIAAAREDVPALLAEVERLAARVTELEAEHPSRFAATPAEVDVYLRSILAEDTYLRYQQAIGSEAVREAMDDATAYRNCDDNASKKQAWRSGIDDALGYVDPDGDVGPYPSNLLCSQHNGFGPCPGYPWCTPSQDDTEPGDPS
;
A
#
# COMPACT_ATOMS: atom_id res chain seq x y z
N MET A 1 4.33 13.07 -21.64
CA MET A 1 3.28 12.54 -20.75
C MET A 1 1.97 13.17 -21.17
N THR A 2 0.98 12.37 -21.54
CA THR A 2 -0.34 12.84 -21.98
C THR A 2 -1.17 13.23 -20.74
N ALA A 3 -1.94 14.31 -20.82
CA ALA A 3 -2.85 14.70 -19.74
C ALA A 3 -3.88 13.59 -19.45
N PRO A 4 -4.32 13.41 -18.19
CA PRO A 4 -5.39 12.47 -17.86
C PRO A 4 -6.68 12.83 -18.61
N LEU A 5 -7.48 11.82 -18.96
CA LEU A 5 -8.79 12.02 -19.57
C LEU A 5 -9.71 12.73 -18.58
N SER A 6 -10.51 13.68 -19.06
CA SER A 6 -11.54 14.31 -18.25
C SER A 6 -12.70 13.35 -17.99
N GLU A 7 -13.49 13.60 -16.94
CA GLU A 7 -14.72 12.85 -16.64
C GLU A 7 -15.68 12.85 -17.82
N GLN A 8 -15.81 13.99 -18.52
CA GLN A 8 -16.64 14.10 -19.71
C GLN A 8 -16.15 13.15 -20.83
N GLN A 9 -14.83 13.09 -21.07
CA GLN A 9 -14.27 12.20 -22.08
C GLN A 9 -14.50 10.73 -21.73
N LEU A 10 -14.36 10.34 -20.46
CA LEU A 10 -14.66 9.00 -19.99
C LEU A 10 -16.15 8.66 -20.16
N ALA A 11 -17.05 9.58 -19.81
CA ALA A 11 -18.48 9.41 -20.01
C ALA A 11 -18.86 9.27 -21.50
N GLU A 12 -18.22 10.02 -22.39
CA GLU A 12 -18.41 9.90 -23.85
C GLU A 12 -17.90 8.57 -24.40
N ILE A 13 -16.80 8.02 -23.85
CA ILE A 13 -16.32 6.68 -24.21
C ILE A 13 -17.29 5.62 -23.68
N ALA A 14 -17.74 5.72 -22.43
CA ALA A 14 -18.70 4.81 -21.82
C ALA A 14 -20.05 4.83 -22.56
N ALA A 15 -20.53 5.99 -23.00
CA ALA A 15 -21.75 6.10 -23.80
C ALA A 15 -21.62 5.40 -25.17
N ARG A 16 -20.47 5.56 -25.84
CA ARG A 16 -20.18 4.85 -27.10
C ARG A 16 -20.07 3.34 -26.89
N GLU A 17 -19.44 2.90 -25.80
CA GLU A 17 -19.40 1.49 -25.38
C GLU A 17 -20.83 0.96 -25.15
N ALA A 18 -21.67 1.69 -24.41
CA ALA A 18 -23.01 1.26 -24.05
C ALA A 18 -23.93 1.16 -25.28
N ALA A 19 -23.79 2.08 -26.24
CA ALA A 19 -24.53 2.08 -27.50
C ALA A 19 -24.08 0.98 -28.47
N ALA A 20 -22.85 0.46 -28.34
CA ALA A 20 -22.33 -0.58 -29.21
C ALA A 20 -22.95 -1.95 -28.90
N SER A 21 -23.17 -2.75 -29.95
CA SER A 21 -23.68 -4.13 -29.83
C SER A 21 -22.90 -4.94 -28.79
N LYS A 22 -23.60 -5.56 -27.83
CA LYS A 22 -22.96 -6.38 -26.79
C LYS A 22 -22.34 -7.66 -27.38
N GLY A 23 -21.26 -8.10 -26.74
CA GLY A 23 -20.52 -9.33 -27.05
C GLY A 23 -21.26 -10.62 -26.67
N PRO A 24 -20.64 -11.78 -26.88
CA PRO A 24 -19.30 -11.96 -27.44
C PRO A 24 -19.27 -11.70 -28.95
N TRP A 25 -18.21 -11.07 -29.43
CA TRP A 25 -17.93 -10.94 -30.85
C TRP A 25 -16.94 -12.04 -31.24
N LEU A 26 -17.24 -12.77 -32.29
CA LEU A 26 -16.44 -13.91 -32.73
C LEU A 26 -15.89 -13.66 -34.12
N GLU A 27 -14.65 -14.08 -34.33
CA GLU A 27 -14.03 -14.12 -35.65
C GLU A 27 -14.55 -15.32 -36.45
N GLY A 28 -14.73 -15.11 -37.75
CA GLY A 28 -15.11 -16.15 -38.69
C GLY A 28 -14.79 -15.76 -40.12
N ALA A 29 -15.18 -16.62 -41.05
CA ALA A 29 -15.02 -16.38 -42.47
C ALA A 29 -16.35 -16.62 -43.19
N ARG A 30 -16.74 -15.69 -44.06
CA ARG A 30 -17.87 -15.87 -44.98
C ARG A 30 -17.40 -16.47 -46.30
N ARG A 31 -18.34 -16.83 -47.16
CA ARG A 31 -18.11 -17.35 -48.52
C ARG A 31 -17.03 -16.52 -49.23
N GLY A 32 -15.98 -17.19 -49.71
CA GLY A 32 -14.81 -16.53 -50.30
C GLY A 32 -13.68 -16.23 -49.31
N ASN A 33 -13.72 -16.79 -48.10
CA ASN A 33 -12.71 -16.62 -47.05
C ASN A 33 -12.51 -15.17 -46.59
N VAL A 34 -13.59 -14.38 -46.63
CA VAL A 34 -13.59 -12.98 -46.20
C VAL A 34 -13.65 -12.92 -44.67
N PRO A 35 -12.65 -12.35 -43.98
CA PRO A 35 -12.67 -12.19 -42.53
C PRO A 35 -13.91 -11.42 -42.08
N THR A 36 -14.64 -11.98 -41.13
CA THR A 36 -15.96 -11.50 -40.69
C THR A 36 -16.06 -11.56 -39.17
N LEU A 37 -16.57 -10.49 -38.55
CA LEU A 37 -16.97 -10.47 -37.17
C LEU A 37 -18.46 -10.73 -37.11
N TYR A 38 -18.83 -11.72 -36.33
CA TYR A 38 -20.22 -12.05 -36.12
C TYR A 38 -20.53 -12.17 -34.64
N ARG A 39 -21.81 -12.07 -34.32
CA ARG A 39 -22.35 -12.39 -33.01
C ARG A 39 -23.31 -13.55 -33.14
N PRO A 40 -23.20 -14.60 -32.31
CA PRO A 40 -24.20 -15.66 -32.28
C PRO A 40 -25.53 -15.08 -31.77
N LEU A 41 -26.59 -15.24 -32.54
CA LEU A 41 -27.95 -14.97 -32.11
C LEU A 41 -28.65 -16.31 -31.87
N THR A 42 -29.07 -16.54 -30.63
CA THR A 42 -29.97 -17.64 -30.30
C THR A 42 -31.39 -17.24 -30.74
N SER A 43 -32.04 -18.08 -31.55
CA SER A 43 -33.43 -17.87 -31.92
C SER A 43 -34.33 -17.98 -30.68
N GLY A 44 -35.56 -17.47 -30.80
CA GLY A 44 -36.55 -17.55 -29.71
C GLY A 44 -36.94 -18.98 -29.31
N ASP A 45 -36.53 -20.00 -30.06
CA ASP A 45 -36.72 -21.41 -29.73
C ASP A 45 -35.66 -21.96 -28.75
N GLY A 46 -34.57 -21.22 -28.49
CA GLY A 46 -33.50 -21.60 -27.56
C GLY A 46 -32.57 -22.72 -28.06
N VAL A 47 -32.79 -23.25 -29.26
CA VAL A 47 -32.08 -24.39 -29.84
C VAL A 47 -31.22 -23.98 -31.04
N SER A 48 -31.69 -23.02 -31.85
CA SER A 48 -30.98 -22.62 -33.06
C SER A 48 -30.10 -21.39 -32.82
N THR A 49 -28.82 -21.46 -33.21
CA THR A 49 -27.91 -20.31 -33.18
C THR A 49 -27.49 -19.95 -34.60
N TYR A 50 -27.70 -18.69 -34.99
CA TYR A 50 -27.33 -18.18 -36.30
C TYR A 50 -26.32 -17.03 -36.16
N PRO A 51 -25.31 -16.93 -37.06
CA PRO A 51 -24.37 -15.83 -37.02
C PRO A 51 -25.04 -14.55 -37.55
N SER A 52 -25.11 -13.51 -36.73
CA SER A 52 -25.39 -12.15 -37.17
C SER A 52 -24.07 -11.49 -37.53
N VAL A 53 -23.83 -11.28 -38.82
CA VAL A 53 -22.67 -10.54 -39.30
C VAL A 53 -22.74 -9.10 -38.78
N LEU A 54 -21.73 -8.69 -38.00
CA LEU A 54 -21.61 -7.33 -37.48
C LEU A 54 -20.74 -6.46 -38.40
N PHE A 55 -19.68 -7.05 -38.96
CA PHE A 55 -18.70 -6.34 -39.76
C PHE A 55 -17.95 -7.31 -40.69
N GLU A 56 -17.78 -6.91 -41.96
CA GLU A 56 -17.00 -7.64 -42.96
C GLU A 56 -15.87 -6.74 -43.47
N LEU A 57 -14.63 -7.22 -43.42
CA LEU A 57 -13.49 -6.51 -44.02
C LEU A 57 -13.43 -6.86 -45.50
N THR A 58 -14.04 -6.01 -46.33
CA THR A 58 -14.09 -6.20 -47.79
C THR A 58 -12.84 -5.69 -48.52
N SER A 59 -11.72 -5.43 -47.83
CA SER A 59 -10.54 -4.76 -48.41
C SER A 59 -9.21 -5.43 -48.04
N VAL A 60 -8.21 -5.17 -48.89
CA VAL A 60 -6.83 -5.71 -48.95
C VAL A 60 -5.99 -5.46 -47.68
N TYR A 61 -6.51 -4.76 -46.67
CA TYR A 61 -5.71 -4.21 -45.55
C TYR A 61 -6.12 -4.71 -44.15
N GLY A 62 -7.08 -5.63 -44.04
CA GLY A 62 -7.51 -6.19 -42.76
C GLY A 62 -7.23 -7.69 -42.66
N GLY A 63 -6.40 -8.09 -41.71
CA GLY A 63 -6.08 -9.50 -41.45
C GLY A 63 -6.95 -10.12 -40.34
N PRO A 64 -6.85 -11.45 -40.13
CA PRO A 64 -7.46 -12.10 -38.97
C PRO A 64 -7.06 -11.45 -37.63
N GLY A 65 -5.84 -10.91 -37.53
CA GLY A 65 -5.37 -10.21 -36.33
C GLY A 65 -6.15 -8.94 -35.98
N ASP A 66 -6.58 -8.15 -36.96
CA ASP A 66 -7.39 -6.95 -36.72
C ASP A 66 -8.79 -7.34 -36.21
N MET A 67 -9.33 -8.46 -36.68
CA MET A 67 -10.62 -8.98 -36.25
C MET A 67 -10.56 -9.50 -34.83
N ALA A 68 -9.54 -10.29 -34.50
CA ALA A 68 -9.28 -10.73 -33.14
C ALA A 68 -9.10 -9.53 -32.19
N PHE A 69 -8.37 -8.49 -32.61
CA PHE A 69 -8.21 -7.27 -31.82
C PHE A 69 -9.54 -6.55 -31.59
N ILE A 70 -10.36 -6.33 -32.63
CA ILE A 70 -11.66 -5.67 -32.50
C ILE A 70 -12.62 -6.49 -31.62
N ALA A 71 -12.59 -7.82 -31.75
CA ALA A 71 -13.38 -8.72 -30.91
C ALA A 71 -12.97 -8.59 -29.43
N ALA A 72 -11.67 -8.69 -29.13
CA ALA A 72 -11.14 -8.57 -27.78
C ALA A 72 -11.38 -7.17 -27.18
N ALA A 73 -11.22 -6.11 -27.97
CA ALA A 73 -11.47 -4.74 -27.54
C ALA A 73 -12.91 -4.53 -27.03
N ARG A 74 -13.88 -5.35 -27.48
CA ARG A 74 -15.26 -5.27 -26.99
C ARG A 74 -15.40 -5.68 -25.52
N GLU A 75 -14.53 -6.58 -25.06
CA GLU A 75 -14.46 -7.06 -23.67
C GLU A 75 -13.47 -6.22 -22.85
N ASP A 76 -12.32 -5.87 -23.45
CA ASP A 76 -11.26 -5.13 -22.77
C ASP A 76 -11.64 -3.67 -22.47
N VAL A 77 -12.32 -2.97 -23.38
CA VAL A 77 -12.67 -1.55 -23.18
C VAL A 77 -13.57 -1.34 -21.94
N PRO A 78 -14.67 -2.10 -21.74
CA PRO A 78 -15.44 -2.04 -20.50
C PRO A 78 -14.60 -2.33 -19.25
N ALA A 79 -13.72 -3.33 -19.29
CA ALA A 79 -12.87 -3.69 -18.16
C ALA A 79 -11.87 -2.56 -17.82
N LEU A 80 -11.29 -1.93 -18.84
CA LEU A 80 -10.40 -0.80 -18.69
C LEU A 80 -11.13 0.45 -18.16
N LEU A 81 -12.35 0.72 -18.61
CA LEU A 81 -13.16 1.82 -18.07
C LEU A 81 -13.45 1.60 -16.57
N ALA A 82 -13.86 0.39 -16.18
CA ALA A 82 -14.09 0.05 -14.78
C ALA A 82 -12.81 0.22 -13.93
N GLU A 83 -11.65 -0.15 -14.47
CA GLU A 83 -10.38 0.02 -13.78
C GLU A 83 -9.96 1.49 -13.65
N VAL A 84 -10.21 2.31 -14.67
CA VAL A 84 -9.98 3.76 -14.60
C VAL A 84 -10.88 4.39 -13.53
N GLU A 85 -12.16 4.03 -13.48
CA GLU A 85 -13.09 4.51 -12.44
C GLU A 85 -12.63 4.09 -11.04
N ARG A 86 -12.20 2.84 -10.87
CA ARG A 86 -11.66 2.33 -9.61
C ARG A 86 -10.41 3.09 -9.17
N LEU A 87 -9.49 3.33 -10.09
CA LEU A 87 -8.26 4.08 -9.82
C LEU A 87 -8.55 5.55 -9.51
N ALA A 88 -9.47 6.18 -10.23
CA ALA A 88 -9.89 7.55 -9.96
C ALA A 88 -10.49 7.67 -8.55
N ALA A 89 -11.36 6.74 -8.16
CA ALA A 89 -11.92 6.70 -6.80
C ALA A 89 -10.82 6.53 -5.74
N ARG A 90 -9.83 5.67 -5.98
CA ARG A 90 -8.70 5.48 -5.05
C ARG A 90 -7.82 6.71 -4.94
N VAL A 91 -7.59 7.44 -6.04
CA VAL A 91 -6.86 8.71 -6.00
C VAL A 91 -7.62 9.74 -5.17
N THR A 92 -8.92 9.89 -5.38
CA THR A 92 -9.76 10.80 -4.59
C THR A 92 -9.73 10.46 -3.09
N GLU A 93 -9.79 9.16 -2.75
CA GLU A 93 -9.68 8.70 -1.35
C GLU A 93 -8.32 9.09 -0.74
N LEU A 94 -7.22 8.82 -1.45
CA LEU A 94 -5.87 9.14 -0.99
C LEU A 94 -5.64 10.66 -0.87
N GLU A 95 -6.18 11.45 -1.80
CA GLU A 95 -6.13 12.92 -1.73
C GLU A 95 -6.99 13.49 -0.59
N ALA A 96 -8.04 12.78 -0.18
CA ALA A 96 -8.82 13.14 1.01
C ALA A 96 -8.09 12.76 2.32
N GLU A 97 -7.34 11.66 2.32
CA GLU A 97 -6.53 11.23 3.48
C GLU A 97 -5.32 12.14 3.72
N HIS A 98 -4.74 12.72 2.66
CA HIS A 98 -3.55 13.55 2.74
C HIS A 98 -3.78 14.91 2.10
N PRO A 99 -3.76 16.02 2.88
CA PRO A 99 -3.93 17.34 2.31
C PRO A 99 -2.85 17.61 1.26
N SER A 100 -3.29 17.93 0.04
CA SER A 100 -2.38 18.31 -1.04
C SER A 100 -1.59 19.54 -0.62
N ARG A 101 -0.26 19.45 -0.70
CA ARG A 101 0.64 20.60 -0.42
C ARG A 101 0.38 21.84 -1.28
N PHE A 102 -0.36 21.69 -2.39
CA PHE A 102 -0.64 22.77 -3.33
C PHE A 102 -2.09 23.27 -3.30
N ALA A 103 -3.02 22.47 -2.78
CA ALA A 103 -4.45 22.76 -2.81
C ALA A 103 -5.10 22.85 -1.42
N ALA A 104 -4.43 22.35 -0.37
CA ALA A 104 -4.96 22.39 0.98
C ALA A 104 -5.05 23.83 1.50
N THR A 105 -6.17 24.14 2.14
CA THR A 105 -6.36 25.37 2.89
C THR A 105 -5.51 25.35 4.17
N PRO A 106 -5.15 26.52 4.73
CA PRO A 106 -4.44 26.57 6.01
C PRO A 106 -5.14 25.81 7.14
N ALA A 107 -6.48 25.76 7.14
CA ALA A 107 -7.27 25.03 8.14
C ALA A 107 -7.12 23.50 7.99
N GLU A 108 -7.14 22.98 6.75
CA GLU A 108 -6.92 21.55 6.49
C GLU A 108 -5.49 21.12 6.87
N VAL A 109 -4.51 21.98 6.59
CA VAL A 109 -3.11 21.76 7.01
C VAL A 109 -3.00 21.73 8.54
N ASP A 110 -3.61 22.67 9.26
CA ASP A 110 -3.60 22.69 10.73
C ASP A 110 -4.26 21.44 11.34
N VAL A 111 -5.40 20.99 10.80
CA VAL A 111 -6.05 19.74 11.25
C VAL A 111 -5.13 18.54 11.07
N TYR A 112 -4.49 18.41 9.90
CA TYR A 112 -3.56 17.31 9.62
C TYR A 112 -2.29 17.36 10.47
N LEU A 113 -1.74 18.55 10.72
CA LEU A 113 -0.59 18.70 11.62
C LEU A 113 -0.97 18.31 13.05
N ARG A 114 -2.18 18.66 13.52
CA ARG A 114 -2.65 18.24 14.84
C ARG A 114 -2.79 16.73 14.94
N SER A 115 -3.24 16.03 13.90
CA SER A 115 -3.30 14.56 13.94
C SER A 115 -1.90 13.94 14.03
N ILE A 116 -0.94 14.43 13.23
CA ILE A 116 0.45 13.93 13.29
C ILE A 116 1.07 14.19 14.68
N LEU A 117 0.90 15.40 15.22
CA LEU A 117 1.46 15.76 16.52
C LEU A 117 0.79 14.98 17.65
N ALA A 118 -0.52 14.71 17.56
CA ALA A 118 -1.22 13.88 18.52
C ALA A 118 -0.73 12.43 18.49
N GLU A 119 -0.48 11.87 17.30
CA GLU A 119 0.07 10.53 17.13
C GLU A 119 1.50 10.42 17.66
N ASP A 120 2.40 11.36 17.31
CA ASP A 120 3.78 11.40 17.86
C ASP A 120 3.76 11.53 19.38
N THR A 121 2.91 12.41 19.92
CA THR A 121 2.75 12.59 21.36
C THR A 121 2.28 11.30 22.02
N TYR A 122 1.28 10.62 21.45
CA TYR A 122 0.77 9.35 21.95
C TYR A 122 1.84 8.25 21.94
N LEU A 123 2.60 8.11 20.85
CA LEU A 123 3.69 7.14 20.75
C LEU A 123 4.78 7.40 21.79
N ARG A 124 5.18 8.66 22.01
CA ARG A 124 6.13 9.01 23.07
C ARG A 124 5.61 8.69 24.47
N TYR A 125 4.32 8.89 24.73
CA TYR A 125 3.71 8.45 25.99
C TYR A 125 3.76 6.94 26.15
N GLN A 126 3.43 6.17 25.11
CA GLN A 126 3.53 4.72 25.15
C GLN A 126 4.96 4.24 25.38
N GLN A 127 5.95 4.89 24.75
CA GLN A 127 7.37 4.61 24.98
C GLN A 127 7.77 4.89 26.43
N ALA A 128 7.41 6.06 26.97
CA ALA A 128 7.73 6.41 28.35
C ALA A 128 7.15 5.42 29.37
N ILE A 129 5.87 5.05 29.20
CA ILE A 129 5.20 4.05 30.05
C ILE A 129 5.86 2.68 29.89
N GLY A 130 6.18 2.27 28.66
CA GLY A 130 6.86 1.01 28.38
C GLY A 130 8.25 0.94 29.02
N SER A 131 9.04 2.00 28.90
CA SER A 131 10.37 2.10 29.51
C SER A 131 10.29 2.04 31.04
N GLU A 132 9.29 2.69 31.64
CA GLU A 132 9.05 2.62 33.09
C GLU A 132 8.72 1.20 33.54
N ALA A 133 7.78 0.54 32.86
CA ALA A 133 7.37 -0.82 33.18
C ALA A 133 8.52 -1.82 33.02
N VAL A 134 9.39 -1.63 32.03
CA VAL A 134 10.60 -2.43 31.88
C VAL A 134 11.55 -2.20 33.05
N ARG A 135 11.76 -0.94 33.47
CA ARG A 135 12.64 -0.63 34.59
C ARG A 135 12.14 -1.24 35.90
N GLU A 136 10.85 -1.14 36.19
CA GLU A 136 10.21 -1.79 37.35
C GLU A 136 10.42 -3.31 37.32
N ALA A 137 10.23 -3.95 36.15
CA ALA A 137 10.49 -5.38 36.00
C ALA A 137 11.97 -5.75 36.19
N MET A 138 12.90 -4.89 35.79
CA MET A 138 14.35 -5.08 36.02
C MET A 138 14.69 -4.95 37.51
N ASP A 139 14.10 -3.98 38.22
CA ASP A 139 14.26 -3.82 39.66
C ASP A 139 13.75 -5.04 40.42
N ASP A 140 12.57 -5.55 40.06
CA ASP A 140 11.97 -6.77 40.62
C ASP A 140 12.84 -8.00 40.35
N ALA A 141 13.33 -8.17 39.13
CA ALA A 141 14.22 -9.27 38.76
C ALA A 141 15.54 -9.19 39.53
N THR A 142 16.10 -7.99 39.71
CA THR A 142 17.30 -7.75 40.51
C THR A 142 17.06 -8.03 41.98
N ALA A 143 15.93 -7.63 42.54
CA ALA A 143 15.53 -7.93 43.91
C ALA A 143 15.39 -9.45 44.12
N TYR A 144 14.73 -10.14 43.18
CA TYR A 144 14.60 -11.60 43.20
C TYR A 144 15.96 -12.31 43.10
N ARG A 145 16.86 -11.82 42.24
CA ARG A 145 18.25 -12.31 42.12
C ARG A 145 19.00 -12.23 43.45
N ASN A 146 18.74 -11.19 44.23
CA ASN A 146 19.42 -10.92 45.49
C ASN A 146 18.86 -11.72 46.68
N CYS A 147 17.59 -12.17 46.64
CA CYS A 147 16.98 -12.92 47.75
C CYS A 147 17.14 -14.44 47.67
N ASP A 148 17.68 -15.01 46.59
CA ASP A 148 17.93 -16.46 46.48
C ASP A 148 19.24 -16.86 47.19
N ASP A 149 19.12 -17.51 48.34
CA ASP A 149 20.22 -17.95 49.21
C ASP A 149 20.87 -19.28 48.76
N ASN A 150 20.39 -19.95 47.71
CA ASN A 150 20.81 -21.33 47.40
C ASN A 150 22.13 -21.41 46.60
N ALA A 151 23.25 -21.68 47.28
CA ALA A 151 24.61 -21.53 46.74
C ALA A 151 24.98 -22.40 45.51
N SER A 152 24.41 -23.60 45.36
CA SER A 152 24.92 -24.61 44.42
C SER A 152 24.25 -24.64 43.04
N LYS A 153 23.06 -24.03 42.87
CA LYS A 153 22.41 -23.84 41.56
C LYS A 153 22.68 -22.46 40.94
N LYS A 154 23.46 -21.61 41.62
CA LYS A 154 23.59 -20.17 41.37
C LYS A 154 24.26 -19.80 40.05
N GLN A 155 25.33 -20.47 39.62
CA GLN A 155 26.23 -19.84 38.67
C GLN A 155 25.67 -19.79 37.23
N ALA A 156 25.14 -20.90 36.72
CA ALA A 156 24.57 -20.94 35.37
C ALA A 156 23.27 -20.13 35.26
N TRP A 157 22.41 -20.20 36.29
CA TRP A 157 21.15 -19.44 36.31
C TRP A 157 21.38 -17.93 36.47
N ARG A 158 22.34 -17.51 37.31
CA ARG A 158 22.71 -16.08 37.45
C ARG A 158 23.31 -15.52 36.17
N SER A 159 24.23 -16.25 35.53
CA SER A 159 24.80 -15.80 34.25
C SER A 159 23.71 -15.59 33.20
N GLY A 160 22.75 -16.52 33.08
CA GLY A 160 21.65 -16.37 32.13
C GLY A 160 20.71 -15.19 32.44
N ILE A 161 20.49 -14.88 33.72
CA ILE A 161 19.72 -13.70 34.12
C ILE A 161 20.49 -12.41 33.90
N ASP A 162 21.77 -12.35 34.28
CA ASP A 162 22.59 -11.15 34.10
C ASP A 162 22.73 -10.81 32.61
N ASP A 163 22.88 -11.82 31.73
CA ASP A 163 22.86 -11.63 30.28
C ASP A 163 21.49 -11.09 29.83
N ALA A 164 20.39 -11.71 30.27
CA ALA A 164 19.03 -11.28 29.90
C ALA A 164 18.69 -9.87 30.39
N LEU A 165 19.11 -9.50 31.60
CA LEU A 165 18.94 -8.16 32.15
C LEU A 165 19.74 -7.15 31.33
N GLY A 166 21.00 -7.46 30.98
CA GLY A 166 21.81 -6.59 30.12
C GLY A 166 21.24 -6.36 28.71
N TYR A 167 20.42 -7.29 28.19
CA TYR A 167 19.73 -7.14 26.90
C TYR A 167 18.44 -6.32 26.97
N VAL A 168 17.83 -6.18 28.15
CA VAL A 168 16.49 -5.57 28.31
C VAL A 168 16.56 -4.27 29.12
N ASP A 169 17.66 -4.03 29.83
CA ASP A 169 17.91 -2.80 30.58
C ASP A 169 17.83 -1.57 29.65
N PRO A 170 16.86 -0.66 29.88
CA PRO A 170 16.71 0.54 29.08
C PRO A 170 17.86 1.55 29.28
N ASP A 171 18.62 1.43 30.37
CA ASP A 171 19.79 2.27 30.67
C ASP A 171 21.11 1.61 30.19
N GLY A 172 21.04 0.36 29.70
CA GLY A 172 22.17 -0.39 29.16
C GLY A 172 22.43 -0.14 27.67
N ASP A 173 23.70 -0.11 27.26
CA ASP A 173 24.13 0.20 25.87
C ASP A 173 24.13 -1.02 24.92
N VAL A 174 23.62 -2.18 25.38
CA VAL A 174 23.91 -3.49 24.74
C VAL A 174 22.68 -4.12 24.10
N GLY A 175 21.47 -3.61 24.37
CA GLY A 175 20.21 -4.29 24.07
C GLY A 175 19.23 -3.48 23.20
N PRO A 176 18.52 -4.12 22.25
CA PRO A 176 17.41 -3.50 21.55
C PRO A 176 16.20 -3.40 22.49
N TYR A 177 16.17 -2.38 23.34
CA TYR A 177 14.98 -2.09 24.14
C TYR A 177 13.91 -1.40 23.28
N PRO A 178 12.61 -1.47 23.65
CA PRO A 178 11.51 -0.98 22.81
C PRO A 178 11.64 0.48 22.35
N SER A 179 12.24 1.36 23.16
CA SER A 179 12.50 2.75 22.76
C SER A 179 13.59 2.90 21.68
N ASN A 180 14.48 1.92 21.49
CA ASN A 180 15.46 1.87 20.37
C ASN A 180 14.88 1.32 19.06
N LEU A 181 13.73 0.65 19.12
CA LEU A 181 13.10 0.04 17.94
C LEU A 181 12.23 1.02 17.15
N LEU A 182 11.94 2.20 17.70
CA LEU A 182 11.04 3.20 17.12
C LEU A 182 11.81 4.50 16.87
N CYS A 183 12.58 4.55 15.79
CA CYS A 183 13.29 5.76 15.39
C CYS A 183 12.35 6.69 14.59
N SER A 184 12.11 7.90 15.11
CA SER A 184 11.31 8.94 14.44
C SER A 184 11.92 9.42 13.12
N GLN A 185 13.22 9.23 12.90
CA GLN A 185 13.89 9.58 11.65
C GLN A 185 13.65 8.57 10.51
N HIS A 186 13.07 7.40 10.79
CA HIS A 186 12.92 6.31 9.82
C HIS A 186 11.49 5.77 9.70
N ASN A 187 10.48 6.66 9.72
CA ASN A 187 9.06 6.32 9.55
C ASN A 187 8.51 5.29 10.57
N GLY A 188 9.05 5.29 11.79
CA GLY A 188 8.32 4.90 13.01
C GLY A 188 7.95 3.43 13.22
N PHE A 189 8.16 2.51 12.26
CA PHE A 189 7.67 1.13 12.40
C PHE A 189 8.67 0.02 12.00
N GLY A 190 9.89 0.37 11.61
CA GLY A 190 10.95 -0.60 11.30
C GLY A 190 12.15 -0.47 12.25
N PRO A 191 12.90 -1.57 12.52
CA PRO A 191 14.16 -1.48 13.23
C PRO A 191 15.04 -0.47 12.50
N CYS A 192 15.58 0.50 13.24
CA CYS A 192 16.38 1.56 12.66
C CYS A 192 17.57 0.95 11.90
N PRO A 193 17.72 1.20 10.59
CA PRO A 193 18.77 0.58 9.79
C PRO A 193 20.19 0.98 10.24
N GLY A 194 20.31 2.03 11.05
CA GLY A 194 21.58 2.47 11.62
C GLY A 194 21.80 2.08 13.07
N TYR A 195 21.03 1.19 13.69
CA TYR A 195 21.34 0.67 15.04
C TYR A 195 22.72 -0.01 15.07
N PRO A 196 23.61 0.25 16.05
CA PRO A 196 23.43 1.08 17.27
C PRO A 196 23.74 2.59 17.13
N TRP A 197 24.08 3.08 15.94
CA TRP A 197 24.62 4.44 15.69
C TRP A 197 23.58 5.54 15.46
N CYS A 198 22.28 5.22 15.48
CA CYS A 198 21.20 6.15 15.13
C CYS A 198 20.40 6.69 16.32
N THR A 199 20.73 6.31 17.55
CA THR A 199 20.32 7.07 18.73
C THR A 199 21.03 8.42 18.67
N PRO A 200 20.34 9.56 18.67
CA PRO A 200 21.01 10.84 18.86
C PRO A 200 21.74 10.76 20.20
N SER A 201 23.07 10.76 20.20
CA SER A 201 23.80 10.99 21.43
C SER A 201 23.45 12.42 21.88
N GLN A 202 23.22 12.62 23.18
CA GLN A 202 22.93 13.96 23.71
C GLN A 202 24.09 14.96 23.43
N ASP A 203 25.25 14.45 23.01
CA ASP A 203 26.46 15.20 22.68
C ASP A 203 26.39 15.94 21.34
N ASP A 204 25.48 15.59 20.43
CA ASP A 204 25.38 16.25 19.11
C ASP A 204 24.65 17.61 19.15
N THR A 205 24.24 18.08 20.34
CA THR A 205 23.52 19.35 20.53
C THR A 205 24.36 20.49 21.10
N GLU A 206 25.67 20.33 21.31
CA GLU A 206 26.51 21.49 21.67
C GLU A 206 26.74 22.38 20.44
N PRO A 207 26.25 23.64 20.44
CA PRO A 207 26.56 24.58 19.36
C PRO A 207 28.05 24.89 19.42
N GLY A 208 28.79 24.44 18.40
CA GLY A 208 30.22 24.68 18.26
C GLY A 208 30.56 26.15 18.44
N ASP A 209 31.48 26.38 19.37
CA ASP A 209 32.01 27.69 19.73
C ASP A 209 32.60 28.38 18.47
N PRO A 210 32.11 29.56 18.05
CA PRO A 210 32.59 30.22 16.85
C PRO A 210 34.02 30.73 17.07
N SER A 211 34.97 30.14 16.33
CA SER A 211 36.36 30.62 16.20
C SER A 211 36.49 31.74 15.17
#